data_AF-A0A956L531-F1
#
_entry.id   AF-A0A956L531-F1
#
_cell.length_a   1.000
_cell.length_b   1.000
_cell.length_c   1.000
_cell.angle_alpha   90.00
_cell.angle_beta   90.00
_cell.angle_gamma   90.00
#
_symmetry.space_group_name_H-M   'P 1'
#
loop_
_entity.id
_entity.type
_entity.pdbx_description
1 polymer ?
#
loop_
_entity_poly.entity_id
_entity_poly.type
_entity_poly.pdbx_seq_one_letter_code
_entity_poly.pdbx_strand_id
1 'polypeptide(L)'
;MSPDRAGFVVRRPRVPFVPDYCVLAPAAERPGVGLAELLRAAEAVARREALARFGDPECFSLLCNAGRTRRRRWPHVHIILAPSVRAKRWALLWLSLKHLSRPWRWPGLRQLRRLWRARPER
;
A
#
# COMPACT_ATOMS: atom_id res chain seq x y z
N MET A 1 -12.36 21.94 -0.80
CA MET A 1 -11.22 21.98 -1.75
C MET A 1 -10.84 20.55 -2.12
N SER A 2 -11.04 20.14 -3.38
CA SER A 2 -10.64 18.81 -3.85
C SER A 2 -9.12 18.70 -3.96
N PRO A 3 -8.51 17.56 -3.56
CA PRO A 3 -7.06 17.34 -3.60
C PRO A 3 -6.47 17.22 -5.02
N ASP A 4 -7.28 17.37 -6.08
CA ASP A 4 -6.84 17.27 -7.48
C ASP A 4 -5.87 18.36 -7.94
N ARG A 5 -5.68 19.45 -7.17
CA ARG A 5 -4.82 20.57 -7.59
C ARG A 5 -3.31 20.33 -7.42
N ALA A 6 -2.88 19.28 -6.71
CA ALA A 6 -1.46 19.08 -6.38
C ALA A 6 -0.73 18.04 -7.25
N GLY A 7 -1.38 17.51 -8.29
CA GLY A 7 -0.74 16.52 -9.17
C GLY A 7 -0.39 15.21 -8.44
N PHE A 8 -1.19 14.84 -7.43
CA PHE A 8 -1.13 13.54 -6.77
C PHE A 8 -2.27 12.65 -7.23
N VAL A 9 -2.04 11.34 -7.24
CA VAL A 9 -3.04 10.32 -7.60
C VAL A 9 -3.17 9.34 -6.45
N VAL A 10 -4.42 9.07 -6.06
CA VAL A 10 -4.78 8.01 -5.13
C VAL A 10 -5.00 6.72 -5.90
N ARG A 11 -4.31 5.65 -5.51
CA ARG A 11 -4.51 4.29 -6.03
C ARG A 11 -5.02 3.39 -4.91
N ARG A 12 -5.93 2.47 -5.24
CA ARG A 12 -6.52 1.51 -4.28
C ARG A 12 -6.13 0.06 -4.59
N PRO A 13 -4.84 -0.30 -4.50
CA PRO A 13 -4.41 -1.67 -4.72
C PRO A 13 -5.02 -2.61 -3.67
N ARG A 14 -5.42 -3.80 -4.08
CA ARG A 14 -5.90 -4.83 -3.14
C ARG A 14 -4.71 -5.47 -2.43
N VAL A 15 -4.70 -5.38 -1.09
CA VAL A 15 -3.76 -6.11 -0.23
C VAL A 15 -4.58 -7.08 0.63
N PRO A 16 -4.30 -8.39 0.56
CA PRO A 16 -5.01 -9.36 1.38
C PRO A 16 -4.95 -8.97 2.86
N PHE A 17 -6.11 -9.08 3.54
CA PHE A 17 -6.27 -8.84 4.98
C PHE A 17 -5.95 -7.41 5.46
N VAL A 18 -5.81 -6.45 4.53
CA VAL A 18 -5.70 -5.02 4.83
C VAL A 18 -6.87 -4.31 4.13
N PRO A 19 -8.07 -4.30 4.75
CA PRO A 19 -9.20 -3.56 4.19
C PRO A 19 -8.91 -2.05 4.19
N ASP A 20 -9.59 -1.31 3.31
CA ASP A 20 -9.57 0.16 3.30
C ASP A 20 -8.16 0.77 3.24
N TYR A 21 -7.39 0.26 2.26
CA TYR A 21 -6.01 0.66 1.98
C TYR A 21 -5.90 1.40 0.65
N CYS A 22 -5.18 2.52 0.66
CA CYS A 22 -4.83 3.24 -0.55
C CYS A 22 -3.39 3.75 -0.53
N VAL A 23 -2.93 4.22 -1.68
CA VAL A 23 -1.58 4.74 -1.87
C VAL A 23 -1.68 6.07 -2.59
N LEU A 24 -1.15 7.13 -1.98
CA LEU A 24 -0.96 8.41 -2.61
C LEU A 24 0.45 8.48 -3.21
N ALA A 25 0.53 8.86 -4.49
CA ALA A 25 1.79 9.10 -5.17
C ALA A 25 1.66 10.27 -6.16
N PRO A 26 2.76 10.90 -6.60
CA PRO A 26 2.73 11.84 -7.72
C PRO A 26 2.09 11.23 -8.98
N ALA A 27 1.32 12.02 -9.73
CA ALA A 27 0.63 11.62 -10.96
C ALA A 27 1.62 11.25 -12.08
N ALA A 28 2.71 12.02 -12.17
CA ALA A 28 3.83 11.79 -13.06
C ALA A 28 5.12 11.70 -12.24
N GLU A 29 6.16 11.10 -12.82
CA GLU A 29 7.51 11.15 -12.26
C GLU A 29 7.97 12.62 -12.26
N ARG A 30 7.77 13.29 -11.13
CA ARG A 30 8.10 14.68 -10.93
C ARG A 30 9.32 14.76 -10.01
N PRO A 31 10.54 14.93 -10.56
CA PRO A 31 11.68 15.30 -9.73
C PRO A 31 11.35 16.60 -8.99
N GLY A 32 11.55 16.63 -7.67
CA GLY A 32 11.36 17.82 -6.85
C GLY A 32 10.03 17.94 -6.09
N VAL A 33 9.10 16.98 -6.18
CA VAL A 33 7.97 16.94 -5.24
C VAL A 33 8.50 16.79 -3.83
N GLY A 34 8.28 17.81 -3.00
CA GLY A 34 8.72 17.83 -1.62
C GLY A 34 8.00 16.74 -0.82
N LEU A 35 8.76 15.92 -0.08
CA LEU A 35 8.20 14.90 0.80
C LEU A 35 7.16 15.49 1.77
N ALA A 36 7.41 16.70 2.28
CA ALA A 36 6.48 17.41 3.16
C ALA A 36 5.13 17.71 2.50
N GLU A 37 5.14 18.09 1.21
CA GLU A 37 3.92 18.35 0.46
C GLU A 37 3.12 17.05 0.23
N LEU A 38 3.83 15.97 -0.12
CA LEU A 38 3.23 14.65 -0.28
C LEU A 38 2.59 14.16 1.04
N LEU A 39 3.26 14.35 2.18
CA LEU A 39 2.73 13.98 3.49
C LEU A 39 1.49 14.79 3.86
N ARG A 40 1.50 16.11 3.65
CA ARG A 40 0.32 16.96 3.87
C ARG A 40 -0.86 16.53 3.00
N ALA A 41 -0.62 16.24 1.73
CA ALA A 41 -1.65 15.74 0.83
C ALA A 41 -2.18 14.37 1.27
N ALA A 42 -1.30 13.46 1.71
CA ALA A 42 -1.68 12.15 2.19
C ALA A 42 -2.52 12.22 3.47
N GLU A 43 -2.15 13.10 4.40
CA GLU A 43 -2.93 13.37 5.61
C GLU A 43 -4.33 13.89 5.27
N ALA A 44 -4.45 14.90 4.40
CA ALA A 44 -5.74 15.44 3.99
C ALA A 44 -6.65 14.39 3.35
N VAL A 45 -6.08 13.51 2.52
CA VAL A 45 -6.80 12.36 1.95
C VAL A 45 -7.22 11.38 3.04
N ALA A 46 -6.30 11.01 3.94
CA ALA A 46 -6.57 10.04 5.00
C ALA A 46 -7.66 10.52 5.96
N ARG A 47 -7.60 11.78 6.42
CA ARG A 47 -8.63 12.37 7.30
C ARG A 47 -10.01 12.34 6.65
N ARG A 48 -10.11 12.72 5.37
CA ARG A 48 -11.38 12.71 4.64
C ARG A 48 -11.95 11.30 4.50
N GLU A 49 -11.13 10.32 4.13
CA GLU A 49 -11.60 8.95 3.93
C GLU A 49 -11.92 8.28 5.29
N ALA A 50 -11.13 8.54 6.33
CA ALA A 50 -11.39 8.05 7.69
C ALA A 50 -12.70 8.60 8.25
N LEU A 51 -12.94 9.92 8.09
CA LEU A 51 -14.19 10.55 8.48
C LEU A 51 -15.38 9.92 7.74
N ALA A 52 -15.28 9.77 6.42
CA ALA A 52 -16.36 9.18 5.62
C ALA A 52 -16.65 7.72 5.96
N ARG A 53 -15.62 6.96 6.39
CA ARG A 53 -15.73 5.52 6.63
C ARG A 53 -16.12 5.17 8.07
N PHE A 54 -15.60 5.91 9.05
CA PHE A 54 -15.69 5.58 10.47
C PHE A 54 -16.28 6.70 11.33
N GLY A 55 -16.52 7.89 10.77
CA GLY A 55 -16.97 9.06 11.53
C GLY A 55 -15.87 9.73 12.36
N ASP A 56 -14.63 9.25 12.27
CA ASP A 56 -13.47 9.78 13.00
C ASP A 56 -12.31 10.05 12.02
N PRO A 57 -11.88 11.32 11.86
CA PRO A 57 -10.81 11.67 10.93
C PRO A 57 -9.42 11.16 11.37
N GLU A 58 -9.24 10.69 12.62
CA GLU A 58 -7.95 10.20 13.16
C GLU A 58 -7.80 8.67 13.01
N CYS A 59 -8.80 7.99 12.45
CA CYS A 59 -8.81 6.54 12.24
C CYS A 59 -7.97 6.08 11.03
N PHE A 60 -6.71 6.53 10.96
CA PHE A 60 -5.76 6.15 9.91
C PHE A 60 -4.32 5.92 10.41
N SER A 61 -3.46 5.47 9.49
CA SER A 61 -2.00 5.40 9.63
C SER A 61 -1.34 5.71 8.28
N LEU A 62 -0.24 6.45 8.31
CA LEU A 62 0.56 6.79 7.13
C LEU A 62 1.90 6.05 7.18
N LEU A 63 2.26 5.40 6.08
CA LEU A 63 3.58 4.78 5.92
C LEU A 63 4.23 5.34 4.66
N CYS A 64 5.31 6.10 4.83
CA CYS A 64 6.01 6.75 3.73
C CYS A 64 7.22 5.94 3.27
N ASN A 65 7.35 5.78 1.95
CA ASN A 65 8.57 5.29 1.31
C ASN A 65 9.23 6.44 0.55
N ALA A 66 10.42 6.87 0.97
CA ALA A 66 11.15 8.02 0.41
C ALA A 66 11.82 7.78 -0.97
N GLY A 67 11.36 6.81 -1.76
CA GLY A 67 11.82 6.59 -3.16
C GLY A 67 13.15 5.83 -3.35
N ARG A 68 13.93 5.55 -2.28
CA ARG A 68 15.24 4.86 -2.42
C ARG A 68 15.16 3.33 -2.56
N THR A 69 13.99 2.73 -2.41
CA THR A 69 13.81 1.26 -2.49
C THR A 69 13.49 0.81 -3.93
N ARG A 70 14.23 -0.20 -4.42
CA ARG A 70 14.39 -0.68 -5.82
C ARG A 70 13.15 -0.73 -6.76
N ARG A 71 11.90 -0.61 -6.29
CA ARG A 71 10.69 -0.82 -7.10
C ARG A 71 10.02 0.45 -7.62
N ARG A 72 10.24 1.60 -6.97
CA ARG A 72 9.73 2.92 -7.40
C ARG A 72 10.75 3.96 -6.97
N ARG A 73 11.29 4.72 -7.93
CA ARG A 73 12.34 5.73 -7.69
C ARG A 73 11.80 7.01 -7.04
N TRP A 74 10.48 7.13 -6.89
CA TRP A 74 9.81 8.31 -6.35
C TRP A 74 9.07 8.00 -5.05
N PRO A 75 8.88 9.02 -4.18
CA PRO A 75 8.21 8.84 -2.92
C PRO A 75 6.72 8.53 -3.10
N HIS A 76 6.18 7.75 -2.18
CA HIS A 76 4.75 7.44 -2.11
C HIS A 76 4.36 7.14 -0.65
N VAL A 77 3.10 7.44 -0.33
CA VAL A 77 2.55 7.25 1.01
C VAL A 77 1.44 6.22 0.96
N HIS A 78 1.59 5.19 1.77
CA HIS A 78 0.57 4.22 2.06
C HIS A 78 -0.37 4.77 3.13
N ILE A 79 -1.67 4.73 2.87
CA ILE A 79 -2.73 5.16 3.77
C ILE A 79 -3.51 3.91 4.16
N ILE A 80 -3.56 3.63 5.46
CA ILE A 80 -4.28 2.50 6.04
C ILE A 80 -5.38 3.07 6.93
N LEU A 81 -6.64 2.82 6.59
CA LEU A 81 -7.78 3.23 7.42
C LEU A 81 -8.10 2.11 8.41
N ALA A 82 -8.22 2.43 9.70
CA ALA A 82 -8.52 1.44 10.72
C ALA A 82 -9.18 2.08 11.96
N PRO A 83 -10.33 1.54 12.43
CA PRO A 83 -11.15 2.14 13.47
C PRO A 83 -10.63 1.91 14.90
N SER A 84 -9.57 1.10 15.07
CA SER A 84 -9.03 0.77 16.39
C SER A 84 -7.54 0.46 16.34
N VAL A 85 -6.87 0.57 17.49
CA VAL A 85 -5.46 0.20 17.65
C VAL A 85 -5.22 -1.27 17.24
N ARG A 86 -6.13 -2.17 17.62
CA ARG A 86 -6.06 -3.59 17.24
C ARG A 86 -6.11 -3.75 15.72
N ALA A 87 -7.05 -3.08 15.04
CA ALA A 87 -7.14 -3.12 13.58
C ALA A 87 -5.88 -2.53 12.91
N LYS A 88 -5.34 -1.41 13.42
CA LYS A 88 -4.08 -0.81 12.96
C LYS A 88 -2.92 -1.81 13.05
N ARG A 89 -2.76 -2.49 14.18
CA ARG A 89 -1.71 -3.51 14.40
C ARG A 89 -1.83 -4.68 13.42
N TRP A 90 -3.04 -5.21 13.23
CA TRP A 90 -3.28 -6.29 12.28
C TRP A 90 -3.00 -5.87 10.84
N ALA A 91 -3.44 -4.67 10.44
CA ALA A 91 -3.19 -4.14 9.11
C ALA A 91 -1.67 -4.01 8.83
N LEU A 92 -0.89 -3.47 9.77
CA LEU A 92 0.56 -3.37 9.65
C LEU A 92 1.26 -4.73 9.59
N LEU A 93 0.80 -5.70 10.40
CA LEU A 93 1.30 -7.06 10.37
C LEU A 93 1.08 -7.69 8.98
N TRP A 94 -0.14 -7.65 8.46
CA TRP A 94 -0.46 -8.20 7.14
C TRP A 94 0.27 -7.50 5.99
N LEU A 95 0.45 -6.18 6.10
CA LEU A 95 1.22 -5.42 5.12
C LEU A 95 2.71 -5.81 5.11
N SER A 96 3.25 -6.22 6.26
CA SER A 96 4.61 -6.73 6.40
C SER A 96 4.73 -8.17 5.88
N LEU A 97 3.70 -8.99 6.14
CA LEU A 97 3.61 -10.38 5.69
C LEU A 97 3.14 -10.55 4.24
N LYS A 98 2.83 -9.46 3.51
CA LYS A 98 2.34 -9.51 2.12
C LYS A 98 3.26 -10.20 1.11
N HIS A 99 4.50 -10.50 1.51
CA HIS A 99 5.44 -11.28 0.71
C HIS A 99 5.24 -12.78 0.87
N LEU A 100 4.69 -13.23 2.01
CA LEU A 100 4.29 -14.62 2.24
C LEU A 100 3.02 -14.97 1.46
N SER A 101 2.09 -14.02 1.30
CA SER A 101 0.89 -14.20 0.48
C SER A 101 1.14 -14.24 -1.04
N ARG A 102 2.41 -14.23 -1.49
CA ARG A 102 2.80 -14.40 -2.89
C ARG A 102 3.41 -15.79 -3.10
N PRO A 103 2.59 -16.85 -3.28
CA PRO A 103 3.05 -18.24 -3.35
C PRO A 103 4.12 -18.48 -4.43
N TRP A 104 4.14 -17.69 -5.50
CA TRP A 104 5.12 -17.79 -6.59
C TRP A 104 6.57 -17.42 -6.21
N ARG A 105 6.78 -16.84 -5.02
CA ARG A 105 8.10 -16.52 -4.47
C ARG A 105 8.63 -17.60 -3.52
N TRP A 106 7.86 -18.64 -3.23
CA TRP A 106 8.28 -19.70 -2.33
C TRP A 106 9.10 -20.74 -3.11
N PRO A 107 10.34 -21.03 -2.72
CA PRO A 107 11.22 -21.95 -3.46
C PRO A 107 10.62 -23.35 -3.61
N GLY A 108 9.90 -23.86 -2.60
CA GLY A 108 9.26 -25.19 -2.65
C GLY A 108 8.16 -25.33 -3.71
N LEU A 109 7.38 -24.27 -3.98
CA LEU A 109 6.34 -24.28 -5.02
C LEU A 109 6.93 -24.27 -6.44
N ARG A 110 8.12 -23.70 -6.63
CA ARG A 110 8.83 -23.77 -7.93
C ARG A 110 9.36 -25.18 -8.20
N GLN A 111 9.82 -25.87 -7.16
CA GLN A 111 10.35 -27.22 -7.24
C GLN A 111 9.21 -28.23 -7.50
N LEU A 112 8.08 -28.11 -6.80
CA LEU A 112 6.87 -28.90 -7.05
C LEU A 112 6.33 -28.74 -8.47
N ARG A 113 6.35 -27.53 -9.04
CA ARG A 113 5.90 -27.28 -10.42
C ARG A 113 6.82 -27.92 -11.47
N ARG A 114 8.12 -28.08 -11.18
CA ARG A 114 9.05 -28.85 -12.04
C ARG A 114 8.79 -30.34 -11.92
N LEU A 115 8.60 -30.85 -10.71
CA LEU A 115 8.28 -32.26 -10.46
C LEU A 115 6.94 -32.68 -11.11
N TRP A 116 5.94 -31.79 -11.11
CA TRP A 116 4.66 -32.03 -11.79
C TRP A 116 4.76 -32.03 -13.31
N ARG A 117 5.66 -31.25 -13.92
CA ARG A 117 5.92 -31.28 -15.38
C ARG A 117 6.83 -32.43 -15.80
N ALA A 118 7.52 -33.05 -14.86
CA ALA A 118 8.44 -34.16 -15.10
C ALA A 118 7.79 -35.54 -14.91
N ARG A 119 6.46 -35.61 -14.70
CA ARG A 119 5.74 -36.89 -14.82
C ARG A 119 5.63 -37.22 -16.31
N PRO A 120 6.27 -38.30 -16.80
CA PRO A 120 5.96 -38.82 -18.12
C PRO A 120 4.52 -39.32 -18.08
N GLU A 121 3.73 -38.99 -19.10
CA GLU A 121 2.58 -39.83 -19.42
C GLU A 121 3.13 -41.22 -19.74
N ARG A 122 2.50 -42.23 -19.15
CA ARG A 122 2.97 -43.62 -19.16
C ARG A 122 3.16 -44.15 -20.57
#